data_AF-A0A1X1TMJ6-F1
#
_entry.id   AF-A0A1X1TMJ6-F1
#
_cell.length_a   1.000
_cell.length_b   1.000
_cell.length_c   1.000
_cell.angle_alpha   90.00
_cell.angle_beta   90.00
_cell.angle_gamma   90.00
#
_symmetry.space_group_name_H-M   'P 1'
#
loop_
_entity.id
_entity.type
_entity.pdbx_description
1 polymer ?
#
loop_
_entity_poly.entity_id
_entity_poly.type
_entity_poly.pdbx_seq_one_letter_code
_entity_poly.pdbx_strand_id
1 'polypeptide(L)'
;MSAIKADGLRFVGRVGTGFTERQLAALKEMLAPLRTGESPFREPLARPDAKGVTFVEPTVVAEVRYSERTADGRLRQPSWRGLRPDKTPGEVEWE
;
A
#
# COMPACT_ATOMS: atom_id res chain seq x y z
N MET A 1 4.66 -16.45 -11.61
CA MET A 1 3.57 -16.78 -10.67
C MET A 1 3.78 -15.94 -9.42
N SER A 2 2.91 -14.96 -9.20
CA SER A 2 3.02 -13.97 -8.13
C SER A 2 2.64 -14.61 -6.79
N ALA A 3 3.58 -14.70 -5.86
CA ALA A 3 3.30 -15.09 -4.48
C ALA A 3 2.84 -13.86 -3.69
N ILE A 4 1.65 -13.35 -4.03
CA ILE A 4 0.80 -12.81 -2.97
C ILE A 4 0.35 -14.06 -2.24
N LYS A 5 1.02 -14.35 -1.13
CA LYS A 5 0.69 -15.45 -0.22
C LYS A 5 -0.83 -15.56 -0.12
N ALA A 6 -1.37 -16.79 -0.21
CA ALA A 6 -2.80 -17.13 -0.29
C ALA A 6 -3.68 -16.54 0.85
N ASP A 7 -3.06 -15.81 1.77
CA ASP A 7 -3.55 -15.19 2.97
C ASP A 7 -3.74 -13.66 2.87
N GLY A 8 -3.43 -12.99 1.75
CA GLY A 8 -3.75 -11.56 1.53
C GLY A 8 -2.82 -10.55 2.23
N LEU A 9 -2.99 -9.25 1.95
CA LEU A 9 -2.13 -8.18 2.49
C LEU A 9 -2.41 -7.89 3.96
N ARG A 10 -1.37 -7.61 4.76
CA ARG A 10 -1.52 -7.02 6.10
C ARG A 10 -1.54 -5.51 6.00
N PHE A 11 -2.56 -4.88 6.58
CA PHE A 11 -2.64 -3.43 6.65
C PHE A 11 -1.66 -2.87 7.67
N VAL A 12 -0.73 -2.03 7.23
CA VAL A 12 0.34 -1.46 8.08
C VAL A 12 0.19 0.06 8.28
N GLY A 13 -0.92 0.64 7.80
CA GLY A 13 -1.22 2.06 7.95
C GLY A 13 -1.41 2.79 6.61
N ARG A 14 -1.69 4.10 6.71
CA ARG A 14 -1.89 5.01 5.57
C ARG A 14 -0.68 5.93 5.43
N VAL A 15 -0.33 6.23 4.18
CA VAL A 15 0.69 7.25 3.87
C VAL A 15 -0.01 8.46 3.26
N GLY A 16 0.16 9.63 3.88
CA GLY A 16 -0.50 10.87 3.47
C GLY A 16 0.43 12.04 3.21
N THR A 17 1.74 11.86 3.35
CA THR A 17 2.77 12.91 3.22
C THR A 17 3.91 12.43 2.30
N GLY A 18 4.76 13.36 1.88
CA GLY A 18 5.93 13.06 1.02
C GLY A 18 5.63 12.98 -0.48
N PHE A 19 4.38 13.20 -0.88
CA PHE A 19 4.00 13.29 -2.29
C PHE A 19 4.13 14.71 -2.82
N THR A 20 4.55 14.84 -4.07
CA THR A 20 4.32 16.02 -4.90
C THR A 20 2.98 15.89 -5.64
N GLU A 21 2.40 17.01 -6.08
CA GLU A 21 1.16 17.00 -6.88
C GLU A 21 1.31 16.17 -8.16
N ARG A 22 2.46 16.28 -8.83
CA ARG A 22 2.79 15.48 -10.02
C ARG A 22 2.78 13.98 -9.72
N GLN A 23 3.32 13.57 -8.58
CA GLN A 23 3.30 12.15 -8.17
C GLN A 23 1.88 11.67 -7.89
N LEU A 24 1.05 12.49 -7.23
CA LEU A 24 -0.36 12.13 -7.00
C LEU A 24 -1.13 11.96 -8.30
N ALA A 25 -0.94 12.86 -9.28
CA ALA A 25 -1.54 12.75 -10.60
C ALA A 25 -1.11 11.45 -11.31
N ALA A 26 0.20 11.19 -11.35
CA ALA A 26 0.74 9.98 -11.98
C ALA A 26 0.25 8.69 -11.30
N LEU A 27 0.21 8.65 -9.96
CA LEU A 27 -0.32 7.52 -9.21
C LEU A 27 -1.80 7.29 -9.50
N LYS A 28 -2.60 8.36 -9.60
CA LYS A 28 -4.02 8.25 -9.92
C LYS A 28 -4.25 7.60 -11.30
N GLU A 29 -3.49 8.01 -12.31
CA GLU A 29 -3.57 7.43 -13.66
C GLU A 29 -3.11 5.98 -13.67
N MET A 30 -1.96 5.68 -13.06
CA MET A 30 -1.38 4.34 -13.00
C MET A 30 -2.28 3.35 -12.23
N LEU A 31 -2.92 3.79 -11.15
CA LEU A 31 -3.78 2.93 -10.31
C LEU A 31 -5.21 2.79 -10.86
N ALA A 32 -5.66 3.68 -11.74
CA ALA A 32 -7.01 3.63 -12.31
C ALA A 32 -7.37 2.29 -12.98
N PRO A 33 -6.52 1.66 -13.83
CA PRO A 33 -6.83 0.37 -14.44
C PRO A 33 -6.78 -0.80 -13.45
N LEU A 34 -6.16 -0.63 -12.28
CA LEU A 34 -6.01 -1.69 -11.27
C LEU A 34 -7.16 -1.74 -10.27
N ARG A 35 -8.19 -0.87 -10.42
CA ARG A 35 -9.30 -0.81 -9.47
C ARG A 35 -10.04 -2.14 -9.40
N THR A 36 -10.33 -2.58 -8.18
CA THR A 36 -11.10 -3.80 -7.92
C THR A 36 -12.18 -3.54 -6.88
N GLY A 37 -13.26 -4.32 -6.95
CA GLY A 37 -14.31 -4.34 -5.93
C GLY A 37 -13.94 -5.17 -4.70
N GLU A 38 -12.90 -6.01 -4.80
CA GLU A 38 -12.48 -6.91 -3.73
C GLU A 38 -11.33 -6.31 -2.91
N SER A 39 -11.38 -6.45 -1.59
CA SER A 39 -10.31 -6.00 -0.71
C SER A 39 -9.10 -6.95 -0.84
N PRO A 40 -7.89 -6.43 -1.14
CA PRO A 40 -6.68 -7.26 -1.17
C PRO A 40 -6.13 -7.59 0.23
N PHE A 41 -6.69 -6.99 1.29
CA PHE A 41 -6.25 -7.21 2.66
C PHE A 41 -6.80 -8.51 3.24
N ARG A 42 -5.96 -9.21 3.99
CA ARG A 42 -6.29 -10.43 4.75
C ARG A 42 -7.45 -10.22 5.71
N GLU A 43 -7.38 -9.10 6.44
CA GLU A 43 -8.36 -8.72 7.43
C GLU A 43 -9.12 -7.49 6.92
N PRO A 44 -10.44 -7.39 7.20
CA PRO A 44 -11.19 -6.19 6.88
C PRO A 44 -10.56 -4.96 7.52
N LEU A 45 -10.45 -3.88 6.75
CA LEU A 45 -10.01 -2.60 7.29
C LEU A 45 -11.00 -2.10 8.34
N ALA A 46 -10.48 -1.48 9.40
CA ALA A 46 -11.30 -0.78 10.37
C ALA A 46 -12.11 0.34 9.68
N ARG A 47 -13.32 0.64 10.18
CA ARG A 47 -14.23 1.62 9.55
C ARG A 47 -13.57 2.96 9.18
N PRO A 48 -12.73 3.59 10.03
CA PRO A 48 -12.06 4.83 9.66
C PRO A 48 -11.11 4.69 8.47
N ASP A 49 -10.46 3.53 8.36
CA ASP A 49 -9.50 3.24 7.30
C ASP A 49 -10.19 2.84 5.99
N ALA A 50 -11.36 2.19 6.06
CA ALA A 50 -12.13 1.75 4.90
C ALA A 50 -12.94 2.86 4.21
N LYS A 51 -13.27 3.94 4.94
CA LYS A 51 -14.16 4.99 4.43
C LYS A 51 -13.54 5.72 3.24
N GLY A 52 -14.25 5.71 2.10
CA GLY A 52 -13.84 6.43 0.88
C GLY A 52 -12.62 5.83 0.18
N VAL A 53 -12.24 4.60 0.51
CA VAL A 53 -11.14 3.89 -0.16
C VAL A 53 -11.60 3.28 -1.47
N THR A 54 -10.74 3.35 -2.48
CA THR A 54 -10.84 2.53 -3.69
C THR A 54 -9.78 1.45 -3.59
N PHE A 55 -10.18 0.18 -3.64
CA PHE A 55 -9.22 -0.92 -3.67
C PHE A 55 -8.62 -1.07 -5.06
N VAL A 56 -7.37 -1.53 -5.08
CA VAL A 56 -6.62 -1.83 -6.29
C VAL A 56 -5.98 -3.20 -6.18
N GLU A 57 -5.72 -3.82 -7.32
CA GLU A 57 -4.94 -5.04 -7.38
C GLU A 57 -3.57 -4.83 -6.72
N PRO A 58 -3.14 -5.76 -5.84
CA PRO A 58 -1.91 -5.62 -5.05
C PRO A 58 -0.64 -5.95 -5.86
N THR A 59 -0.48 -5.32 -7.03
CA THR A 59 0.61 -5.58 -7.99
C THR A 59 1.72 -4.53 -7.96
N VAL A 60 1.50 -3.39 -7.30
CA VAL A 60 2.42 -2.24 -7.28
C VAL A 60 3.21 -2.20 -5.98
N VAL A 61 4.54 -2.10 -6.10
CA VAL A 61 5.43 -1.91 -4.94
C VAL A 61 5.86 -0.45 -4.84
N ALA A 62 5.90 0.05 -3.62
CA ALA A 62 6.37 1.38 -3.30
C ALA A 62 7.24 1.36 -2.06
N GLU A 63 8.06 2.40 -1.94
CA GLU A 63 8.92 2.64 -0.80
C GLU A 63 8.39 3.82 0.03
N VAL A 64 8.46 3.62 1.34
CA VAL A 64 8.04 4.59 2.35
C VAL A 64 9.12 4.71 3.41
N ARG A 65 9.29 5.90 3.97
CA ARG A 65 10.07 6.11 5.20
C ARG A 65 9.12 6.16 6.38
N TYR A 66 9.52 5.64 7.53
CA TYR A 66 8.74 5.65 8.77
C TYR A 66 9.68 5.77 9.96
N SER A 67 9.17 6.21 11.12
CA SER A 67 10.00 6.38 12.32
C SER A 67 10.17 5.09 13.11
N GLU A 68 9.07 4.36 13.33
CA GLU A 68 9.10 3.06 14.01
C GLU A 68 7.93 2.18 13.59
N ARG A 69 8.04 0.88 13.93
CA ARG A 69 6.92 -0.06 13.90
C ARG A 69 6.27 -0.10 15.28
N THR A 70 4.96 0.05 15.31
CA THR A 70 4.19 -0.05 16.55
C THR A 70 3.97 -1.51 16.94
N ALA A 71 3.62 -1.76 18.20
CA ALA A 71 3.35 -3.10 18.71
C ALA A 71 2.19 -3.83 17.99
N ASP A 72 1.23 -3.07 17.45
CA ASP A 72 0.13 -3.55 16.60
C ASP A 72 0.51 -3.67 15.12
N GLY A 73 1.81 -3.58 14.78
CA GLY A 73 2.32 -3.86 13.44
C GLY A 73 2.10 -2.75 12.41
N ARG A 74 1.84 -1.51 12.85
CA ARG A 74 1.66 -0.34 11.97
C ARG A 74 2.93 0.49 11.87
N LEU A 75 3.01 1.30 10.82
CA LEU A 75 4.08 2.27 10.62
C LEU A 75 3.72 3.59 11.30
N ARG A 76 4.62 4.12 12.13
CA ARG A 76 4.49 5.46 12.72
C ARG A 76 5.08 6.52 11.76
N GLN A 77 4.32 7.60 11.56
CA GLN A 77 4.70 8.75 10.75
C GLN A 77 5.25 8.37 9.35
N PRO A 78 4.56 7.51 8.58
CA PRO A 78 5.06 7.11 7.28
C PRO A 78 4.97 8.27 6.27
N SER A 79 5.97 8.37 5.40
CA SER A 79 6.03 9.33 4.29
C SER A 79 6.47 8.63 3.01
N TRP A 80 5.89 9.07 1.89
CA TRP A 80 6.16 8.52 0.57
C TRP A 80 7.60 8.78 0.13
N ARG A 81 8.27 7.78 -0.44
CA ARG A 81 9.59 7.93 -1.08
C ARG A 81 9.52 7.74 -2.59
N GLY A 82 8.73 6.77 -3.07
CA GLY A 82 8.61 6.52 -4.51
C GLY A 82 8.11 5.12 -4.86
N LEU A 83 7.82 4.90 -6.14
CA LEU A 83 7.53 3.57 -6.66
C LEU A 83 8.81 2.74 -6.79
N ARG A 84 8.67 1.42 -6.70
CA ARG A 84 9.74 0.44 -6.89
C ARG A 84 9.38 -0.52 -8.03
N PRO A 85 9.42 -0.06 -9.30
CA PRO A 85 9.12 -0.92 -10.45
C PRO A 85 10.15 -2.06 -10.63
N ASP A 86 11.28 -1.97 -9.93
CA ASP A 86 12.32 -2.99 -9.83
C ASP A 86 11.97 -4.14 -8.87
N LYS A 87 10.88 -4.02 -8.10
CA LYS A 87 10.43 -5.05 -7.13
C LYS A 87 9.05 -5.58 -7.47
N THR A 88 8.83 -6.84 -7.18
CA THR A 88 7.52 -7.51 -7.21
C THR A 88 6.93 -7.63 -5.80
N PRO A 89 5.59 -7.72 -5.65
CA PRO A 89 4.96 -7.83 -4.34
C PRO A 89 5.45 -9.03 -3.49
N GLY A 90 5.84 -10.13 -4.13
CA GLY A 90 6.36 -11.32 -3.45
C GLY A 90 7.75 -11.14 -2.82
N GLU A 91 8.46 -10.08 -3.19
CA GLU A 91 9.78 -9.72 -2.62
C GLU A 91 9.65 -8.75 -1.44
N VAL A 92 8.43 -8.34 -1.08
CA VAL A 92 8.20 -7.42 0.03
C VAL A 92 8.09 -8.21 1.33
N GLU A 93 9.19 -8.23 2.07
CA GLU A 93 9.27 -8.78 3.42
C GLU A 93 9.59 -7.68 4.43
N TRP A 94 9.40 -7.98 5.71
CA TRP A 94 9.89 -7.10 6.76
C TRP A 94 11.42 -7.19 6.80
N GLU A 95 12.09 -6.05 6.69
CA GLU A 95 13.49 -5.91 7.07
C GLU A 95 13.68 -6.11 8.59
#